data_AF-A0AAV1YCF2-F1
#
_entry.id   AF-A0AAV1YCF2-F1
#
_cell.length_a   1.000
_cell.length_b   1.000
_cell.length_c   1.000
_cell.angle_alpha   90.00
_cell.angle_beta   90.00
_cell.angle_gamma   90.00
#
_symmetry.space_group_name_H-M   'P 1'
#
loop_
_entity.id
_entity.type
_entity.pdbx_description
1 polymer ?
#
loop_
_entity_poly.entity_id
_entity_poly.type
_entity_poly.pdbx_seq_one_letter_code
_entity_poly.pdbx_strand_id
1 'polypeptide(L)'
;MVVVKANSSPTVPTNKNSFPCSNGTTLPLTNSIINLDQGDPVVLGSYWKKMSEECTVVIKGSDLMSYISDISNVCWFMLPEMSDAIKRLHSVIGNAVTEEKHIVVGNGSTQLFQAALFALSHSHSHSSQPINVVASSPYYSEYQEEVEVVCSRMYQWGGDAAIYDKNEPYIEVVCSPNNPDGTLQIPVVRSEAEGKLIHDLAYYWPQYTPITHQADHDVMLFTFSKCTGHAGSRIGWAIVKDIEVARKMTRFVQMSSIGVAKESQTRVAKIIRVICDSYQNYGSIESELFFEYSKRKMRERWDKLRVAIGQSKIFTVAKFPKAYCNFTNESSETYPGFAWLKCEEGIEDAESYLRKLKILSRGGERFGVGPNYVRLSMLASDKVFNEFIVRLSNAKRDIVLK
;
A
#
# COMPACT_ATOMS: atom_id res chain seq x y z
N MET A 1 29.04 -7.64 -45.58
CA MET A 1 29.93 -6.47 -45.41
C MET A 1 29.31 -5.28 -46.12
N VAL A 2 28.52 -4.49 -45.40
CA VAL A 2 28.28 -3.05 -45.65
C VAL A 2 28.13 -2.46 -44.25
N VAL A 3 29.15 -1.71 -43.82
CA VAL A 3 29.19 -1.03 -42.53
C VAL A 3 28.61 0.35 -42.73
N VAL A 4 27.46 0.64 -42.13
CA VAL A 4 26.96 2.02 -42.00
C VAL A 4 27.31 2.49 -40.59
N LYS A 5 28.34 3.33 -40.50
CA LYS A 5 28.64 4.12 -39.30
C LYS A 5 27.56 5.20 -39.15
N ALA A 6 26.66 5.03 -38.19
CA ALA A 6 25.84 6.14 -37.70
C ALA A 6 26.55 6.80 -36.51
N ASN A 7 27.34 7.83 -36.82
CA ASN A 7 27.64 8.88 -35.84
C ASN A 7 26.47 9.87 -35.89
N SER A 8 25.47 9.66 -35.05
CA SER A 8 24.49 10.69 -34.74
C SER A 8 24.00 10.49 -33.32
N SER A 9 24.47 11.37 -32.43
CA SER A 9 23.81 11.65 -31.16
C SER A 9 22.32 11.91 -31.42
N PRO A 10 21.40 11.40 -30.59
CA PRO A 10 19.98 11.66 -30.81
C PRO A 10 19.73 13.17 -30.72
N THR A 11 19.23 13.74 -31.82
CA THR A 11 18.66 15.07 -31.86
C THR A 11 17.42 15.07 -30.97
N VAL A 12 17.53 15.80 -29.85
CA VAL A 12 16.41 16.08 -28.96
C VAL A 12 15.34 16.83 -29.75
N PRO A 13 14.08 16.34 -29.81
CA PRO A 13 12.98 17.15 -30.33
C PRO A 13 12.83 18.36 -29.40
N THR A 14 13.02 19.57 -29.92
CA THR A 14 12.72 20.83 -29.25
C THR A 14 11.19 20.98 -29.13
N ASN A 15 10.59 20.23 -28.22
CA ASN A 15 9.27 20.56 -27.72
C ASN A 15 9.42 21.75 -26.79
N LYS A 16 8.91 22.91 -27.23
CA LYS A 16 8.70 24.09 -26.41
C LYS A 16 7.70 23.76 -25.30
N ASN A 17 8.21 23.22 -24.19
CA ASN A 17 7.65 23.28 -22.85
C ASN A 17 8.77 22.90 -21.87
N SER A 18 9.81 23.72 -21.87
CA SER A 18 10.87 23.71 -20.88
C SER A 18 10.31 24.15 -19.53
N PHE A 19 10.12 23.21 -18.61
CA PHE A 19 10.11 23.51 -17.18
C PHE A 19 11.51 24.03 -16.80
N PRO A 20 11.64 25.22 -16.20
CA PRO A 20 12.95 25.69 -15.78
C PRO A 20 13.47 24.85 -14.61
N CYS A 21 14.70 24.35 -14.75
CA CYS A 21 15.57 24.06 -13.60
C CYS A 21 15.68 25.34 -12.77
N SER A 22 14.96 25.40 -11.65
CA SER A 22 15.08 26.51 -10.70
C SER A 22 16.33 26.33 -9.85
N ASN A 23 17.41 26.98 -10.27
CA ASN A 23 18.42 27.47 -9.34
C ASN A 23 17.76 28.44 -8.35
N GLY A 24 18.10 28.29 -7.07
CA GLY A 24 17.77 29.11 -5.91
C GLY A 24 16.88 30.34 -6.10
N THR A 25 15.57 30.19 -5.85
CA THR A 25 14.78 31.11 -5.01
C THR A 25 13.46 30.42 -4.66
N THR A 26 13.23 30.18 -3.38
CA THR A 26 12.02 29.53 -2.85
C THR A 26 10.85 30.51 -2.92
N LEU A 27 10.15 30.58 -4.05
CA LEU A 27 8.84 31.23 -4.11
C LEU A 27 7.83 30.33 -3.37
N PRO A 28 7.11 30.84 -2.36
CA PRO A 28 6.19 30.02 -1.58
C PRO A 28 4.98 29.66 -2.46
N LEU A 29 4.58 28.39 -2.39
CA LEU A 29 3.54 27.77 -3.22
C LEU A 29 2.12 28.17 -2.74
N THR A 30 1.89 29.45 -2.50
CA THR A 30 0.77 29.91 -1.65
C THR A 30 -0.62 29.73 -2.26
N ASN A 31 -0.74 29.29 -3.52
CA ASN A 31 -2.05 29.21 -4.19
C ASN A 31 -2.35 27.96 -5.03
N SER A 32 -1.44 26.98 -5.13
CA SER A 32 -1.71 25.75 -5.93
C SER A 32 -2.51 24.72 -5.13
N ILE A 33 -3.30 23.91 -5.84
CA ILE A 33 -3.97 22.75 -5.24
C ILE A 33 -2.91 21.72 -4.88
N ILE A 34 -2.96 21.20 -3.65
CA ILE A 34 -2.15 20.04 -3.24
C ILE A 34 -3.01 18.79 -3.24
N ASN A 35 -2.47 17.70 -3.79
CA ASN A 35 -3.18 16.43 -3.89
C ASN A 35 -2.70 15.45 -2.81
N LEU A 36 -3.56 15.21 -1.82
CA LEU A 36 -3.38 14.23 -0.75
C LEU A 36 -4.46 13.15 -0.77
N ASP A 37 -5.28 13.13 -1.82
CA ASP A 37 -6.27 12.09 -2.07
C ASP A 37 -5.54 10.75 -2.24
N GLN A 38 -4.59 10.68 -3.18
CA GLN A 38 -3.88 9.46 -3.54
C GLN A 38 -2.87 9.02 -2.49
N GLY A 39 -2.79 7.71 -2.24
CA GLY A 39 -1.78 7.11 -1.38
C GLY A 39 -0.41 6.90 -2.04
N ASP A 40 0.02 7.81 -2.93
CA ASP A 40 1.29 7.66 -3.67
C ASP A 40 2.51 7.82 -2.74
N PRO A 41 3.35 6.79 -2.55
CA PRO A 41 4.35 6.73 -1.48
C PRO A 41 5.71 7.37 -1.82
N VAL A 42 5.68 8.54 -2.45
CA VAL A 42 6.89 9.28 -2.89
C VAL A 42 7.75 9.81 -1.74
N VAL A 43 7.25 9.82 -0.50
CA VAL A 43 7.99 10.20 0.72
C VAL A 43 9.31 9.42 0.88
N LEU A 44 9.38 8.20 0.36
CA LEU A 44 10.55 7.33 0.46
C LEU A 44 11.59 7.60 -0.63
N GLY A 45 11.29 8.46 -1.62
CA GLY A 45 12.16 8.71 -2.76
C GLY A 45 13.52 9.29 -2.39
N SER A 46 13.62 10.10 -1.32
CA SER A 46 14.90 10.63 -0.84
C SER A 46 15.84 9.57 -0.29
N TYR A 47 15.31 8.46 0.25
CA TYR A 47 16.13 7.32 0.65
C TYR A 47 16.75 6.65 -0.58
N TRP A 48 15.91 6.30 -1.56
CA TRP A 48 16.36 5.58 -2.76
C TRP A 48 17.28 6.39 -3.65
N LYS A 49 17.22 7.73 -3.61
CA LYS A 49 18.21 8.59 -4.26
C LYS A 49 19.61 8.43 -3.67
N LYS A 50 19.74 8.14 -2.38
CA LYS A 50 21.03 7.90 -1.74
C LYS A 50 21.56 6.49 -2.04
N MET A 51 20.65 5.53 -2.20
CA MET A 51 20.97 4.12 -2.47
C MET A 51 20.97 3.77 -3.97
N SER A 52 21.12 4.76 -4.85
CA SER A 52 20.85 4.58 -6.28
C SER A 52 21.84 3.65 -6.96
N GLU A 53 23.11 3.73 -6.59
CA GLU A 53 24.17 2.90 -7.17
C GLU A 53 23.98 1.44 -6.73
N GLU A 54 23.77 1.21 -5.44
CA GLU A 54 23.57 -0.13 -4.86
C GLU A 54 22.31 -0.80 -5.41
N CYS A 55 21.27 -0.02 -5.72
CA CYS A 55 20.00 -0.51 -6.26
C CYS A 55 19.97 -0.59 -7.80
N THR A 56 21.05 -0.24 -8.49
CA THR A 56 21.09 -0.31 -9.96
C THR A 56 20.90 -1.74 -10.44
N VAL A 57 20.10 -1.90 -11.51
CA VAL A 57 19.82 -3.17 -12.18
C VAL A 57 20.22 -3.02 -13.64
N VAL A 58 20.95 -3.99 -14.16
CA VAL A 58 21.30 -4.08 -15.58
C VAL A 58 20.58 -5.30 -16.15
N ILE A 59 19.75 -5.08 -17.17
CA ILE A 59 19.03 -6.13 -17.89
C ILE A 59 19.52 -6.07 -19.34
N LYS A 60 20.13 -7.15 -19.84
CA LYS A 60 20.59 -7.22 -21.23
C LYS A 60 19.41 -7.50 -22.16
N GLY A 61 19.54 -7.15 -23.43
CA GLY A 61 18.48 -7.36 -24.42
C GLY A 61 18.09 -8.84 -24.64
N SER A 62 18.95 -9.78 -24.27
CA SER A 62 18.68 -11.23 -24.32
C SER A 62 18.14 -11.81 -23.02
N ASP A 63 18.11 -11.04 -21.94
CA ASP A 63 17.68 -11.54 -20.64
C ASP A 63 16.15 -11.60 -20.59
N LEU A 64 15.61 -12.49 -19.74
CA LEU A 64 14.18 -12.53 -19.39
C LEU A 64 13.20 -12.75 -20.55
N MET A 65 13.64 -13.28 -21.70
CA MET A 65 12.81 -13.49 -22.88
C MET A 65 11.69 -14.54 -22.71
N SER A 66 11.86 -15.49 -21.77
CA SER A 66 10.92 -16.59 -21.56
C SER A 66 9.73 -16.18 -20.69
N TYR A 67 8.54 -16.68 -21.02
CA TYR A 67 7.37 -16.60 -20.12
C TYR A 67 7.62 -17.33 -18.79
N ILE A 68 8.29 -18.48 -18.86
CA ILE A 68 8.47 -19.42 -17.75
C ILE A 68 9.69 -19.00 -16.92
N SER A 69 9.52 -18.96 -15.60
CA SER A 69 10.63 -18.84 -14.65
C SER A 69 11.00 -20.18 -14.01
N ASP A 70 10.03 -20.86 -13.41
CA ASP A 70 10.26 -22.12 -12.69
C ASP A 70 9.00 -22.98 -12.72
N ILE A 71 8.98 -24.03 -13.53
CA ILE A 71 7.84 -24.95 -13.65
C ILE A 71 7.56 -25.78 -12.40
N SER A 72 8.52 -25.89 -11.48
CA SER A 72 8.35 -26.63 -10.23
C SER A 72 7.58 -25.82 -9.18
N ASN A 73 7.55 -24.49 -9.34
CA ASN A 73 6.85 -23.59 -8.44
C ASN A 73 5.36 -23.49 -8.79
N VAL A 74 4.48 -23.47 -7.77
CA VAL A 74 3.04 -23.22 -7.97
C VAL A 74 2.78 -21.92 -8.71
N CYS A 75 3.63 -20.91 -8.53
CA CYS A 75 3.64 -19.66 -9.24
C CYS A 75 4.76 -19.68 -10.29
N TRP A 76 4.55 -20.40 -11.39
CA TRP A 76 5.61 -20.74 -12.36
C TRP A 76 6.25 -19.54 -13.09
N PHE A 77 5.60 -18.37 -13.05
CA PHE A 77 6.11 -17.12 -13.61
C PHE A 77 6.87 -16.26 -12.57
N MET A 78 7.01 -16.72 -11.32
CA MET A 78 7.82 -16.05 -10.31
C MET A 78 9.29 -16.40 -10.50
N LEU A 79 10.17 -15.39 -10.53
CA LEU A 79 11.62 -15.60 -10.54
C LEU A 79 12.09 -16.19 -9.19
N PRO A 80 13.01 -17.17 -9.18
CA PRO A 80 13.57 -17.70 -7.94
C PRO A 80 14.12 -16.61 -7.01
N GLU A 81 14.83 -15.62 -7.58
CA GLU A 81 15.39 -14.49 -6.82
C GLU A 81 14.32 -13.62 -6.17
N MET A 82 13.13 -13.55 -6.78
CA MET A 82 11.98 -12.85 -6.20
C MET A 82 11.41 -13.62 -5.01
N SER A 83 11.26 -14.94 -5.13
CA SER A 83 10.83 -15.81 -4.03
C SER A 83 11.79 -15.70 -2.84
N ASP A 84 13.09 -15.80 -3.08
CA ASP A 84 14.10 -15.73 -2.03
C ASP A 84 14.13 -14.35 -1.38
N ALA A 85 14.00 -13.28 -2.16
CA ALA A 85 13.91 -11.92 -1.66
C ALA A 85 12.70 -11.75 -0.72
N ILE A 86 11.50 -12.20 -1.12
CA ILE A 86 10.28 -12.10 -0.28
C ILE A 86 10.47 -12.84 1.04
N LYS A 87 10.93 -14.11 1.00
CA LYS A 87 11.13 -14.92 2.21
C LYS A 87 12.15 -14.29 3.13
N ARG A 88 13.27 -13.82 2.59
CA ARG A 88 14.33 -13.15 3.36
C ARG A 88 13.84 -11.85 3.97
N LEU A 89 13.03 -11.06 3.25
CA LEU A 89 12.45 -9.83 3.78
C LEU A 89 11.59 -10.13 5.02
N HIS A 90 10.64 -11.07 4.90
CA HIS A 90 9.78 -11.42 6.03
C HIS A 90 10.54 -12.05 7.20
N SER A 91 11.60 -12.83 6.93
CA SER A 91 12.49 -13.36 7.96
C SER A 91 13.23 -12.27 8.72
N VAL A 92 13.78 -11.27 8.02
CA VAL A 92 14.48 -10.12 8.65
C VAL A 92 13.54 -9.26 9.48
N ILE A 93 12.31 -9.01 9.00
CA ILE A 93 11.35 -8.14 9.69
C ILE A 93 10.57 -8.88 10.77
N GLY A 94 10.33 -10.17 10.60
CA GLY A 94 9.52 -10.98 11.51
C GLY A 94 8.04 -10.57 11.54
N ASN A 95 7.49 -10.09 10.41
CA ASN A 95 6.09 -9.65 10.33
C ASN A 95 5.14 -10.70 9.72
N ALA A 96 5.63 -11.77 9.11
CA ALA A 96 4.77 -12.84 8.57
C ALA A 96 5.49 -14.18 8.55
N VAL A 97 4.74 -15.26 8.76
CA VAL A 97 5.20 -16.64 8.56
C VAL A 97 5.20 -16.96 7.06
N THR A 98 6.33 -17.46 6.55
CA THR A 98 6.49 -17.85 5.13
C THR A 98 6.77 -19.34 4.93
N GLU A 99 7.22 -20.00 6.00
CA GLU A 99 7.51 -21.42 6.08
C GLU A 99 6.23 -22.22 5.84
N GLU A 100 6.35 -23.33 5.10
CA GLU A 100 5.22 -24.23 4.77
C GLU A 100 4.05 -23.55 4.03
N LYS A 101 4.26 -22.35 3.48
CA LYS A 101 3.27 -21.61 2.67
C LYS A 101 3.76 -21.40 1.25
N HIS A 102 2.80 -21.06 0.39
CA HIS A 102 3.01 -20.78 -1.02
C HIS A 102 3.02 -19.29 -1.29
N ILE A 103 3.86 -18.84 -2.23
CA ILE A 103 3.94 -17.44 -2.64
C ILE A 103 3.41 -17.31 -4.06
N VAL A 104 2.48 -16.37 -4.26
CA VAL A 104 1.95 -15.99 -5.58
C VAL A 104 2.26 -14.52 -5.81
N VAL A 105 3.03 -14.20 -6.87
CA VAL A 105 3.28 -12.80 -7.25
C VAL A 105 2.20 -12.28 -8.19
N GLY A 106 1.90 -10.98 -8.09
CA GLY A 106 0.91 -10.32 -8.94
C GLY A 106 1.29 -8.87 -9.25
N ASN A 107 0.58 -8.29 -10.22
CA ASN A 107 0.70 -6.90 -10.67
C ASN A 107 0.17 -5.91 -9.62
N GLY A 108 0.80 -5.90 -8.44
CA GLY A 108 0.32 -5.24 -7.23
C GLY A 108 -0.67 -6.10 -6.44
N SER A 109 -0.93 -5.68 -5.19
CA SER A 109 -1.93 -6.33 -4.33
C SER A 109 -3.34 -6.31 -4.95
N THR A 110 -3.68 -5.27 -5.73
CA THR A 110 -4.95 -5.17 -6.47
C THR A 110 -5.25 -6.42 -7.33
N GLN A 111 -4.28 -6.90 -8.13
CA GLN A 111 -4.50 -8.12 -8.93
C GLN A 111 -4.63 -9.36 -8.02
N LEU A 112 -3.88 -9.40 -6.92
CA LEU A 112 -3.90 -10.52 -5.98
C LEU A 112 -5.18 -10.57 -5.15
N PHE A 113 -5.79 -9.42 -4.86
CA PHE A 113 -7.09 -9.33 -4.23
C PHE A 113 -8.15 -9.98 -5.11
N GLN A 114 -8.21 -9.60 -6.40
CA GLN A 114 -9.09 -10.25 -7.37
C GLN A 114 -8.79 -11.76 -7.53
N ALA A 115 -7.51 -12.14 -7.54
CA ALA A 115 -7.10 -13.54 -7.60
C ALA A 115 -7.58 -14.34 -6.38
N ALA A 116 -7.51 -13.75 -5.18
CA ALA A 116 -7.97 -14.34 -3.94
C ALA A 116 -9.50 -14.47 -3.94
N LEU A 117 -10.23 -13.43 -4.36
CA LEU A 117 -11.69 -13.50 -4.53
C LEU A 117 -12.09 -14.64 -5.47
N PHE A 118 -11.45 -14.73 -6.65
CA PHE A 118 -11.67 -15.82 -7.59
C PHE A 118 -11.41 -17.20 -6.96
N ALA A 119 -10.27 -17.36 -6.29
CA ALA A 119 -9.86 -18.64 -5.71
C ALA A 119 -10.79 -19.09 -4.57
N LEU A 120 -11.14 -18.18 -3.67
CA LEU A 120 -11.98 -18.47 -2.51
C LEU A 120 -13.47 -18.62 -2.89
N SER A 121 -13.93 -17.96 -3.95
CA SER A 121 -15.30 -18.12 -4.45
C SER A 121 -15.49 -19.40 -5.28
N HIS A 122 -14.41 -20.06 -5.71
CA HIS A 122 -14.49 -21.19 -6.64
C HIS A 122 -15.28 -22.39 -6.09
N SER A 123 -15.22 -22.66 -4.78
CA SER A 123 -16.03 -23.73 -4.16
C SER A 123 -17.53 -23.43 -4.20
N HIS A 124 -17.91 -22.17 -4.40
CA HIS A 124 -19.29 -21.70 -4.50
C HIS A 124 -19.70 -21.41 -5.96
N SER A 125 -18.87 -21.75 -6.95
CA SER A 125 -19.13 -21.44 -8.36
C SER A 125 -20.37 -22.12 -8.96
N HIS A 126 -20.86 -23.19 -8.33
CA HIS A 126 -22.10 -23.89 -8.71
C HIS A 126 -23.33 -23.46 -7.88
N SER A 127 -23.16 -22.54 -6.92
CA SER A 127 -24.27 -21.96 -6.17
C SER A 127 -25.11 -21.05 -7.07
N SER A 128 -26.41 -20.97 -6.79
CA SER A 128 -27.30 -20.01 -7.46
C SER A 128 -27.04 -18.56 -7.04
N GLN A 129 -26.35 -18.36 -5.91
CA GLN A 129 -26.04 -17.05 -5.34
C GLN A 129 -24.53 -16.81 -5.25
N PRO A 130 -24.04 -15.61 -5.62
CA PRO A 130 -22.64 -15.22 -5.45
C PRO A 130 -22.26 -15.14 -3.96
N ILE A 131 -20.99 -15.41 -3.62
CA ILE A 131 -20.51 -15.26 -2.24
C ILE A 131 -20.43 -13.77 -1.85
N ASN A 132 -20.82 -13.43 -0.63
CA ASN A 132 -20.74 -12.05 -0.14
C ASN A 132 -19.31 -11.69 0.25
N VAL A 133 -18.79 -10.57 -0.24
CA VAL A 133 -17.50 -10.00 0.17
C VAL A 133 -17.76 -8.84 1.11
N VAL A 134 -17.26 -8.93 2.34
CA VAL A 134 -17.52 -7.94 3.40
C VAL A 134 -16.23 -7.38 3.97
N ALA A 135 -16.25 -6.14 4.45
CA ALA A 135 -15.13 -5.53 5.17
C ALA A 135 -15.67 -4.61 6.27
N SER A 136 -14.97 -4.51 7.41
CA SER A 136 -15.43 -3.68 8.53
C SER A 136 -15.24 -2.20 8.23
N SER A 137 -16.31 -1.40 8.35
CA SER A 137 -16.20 0.05 8.18
C SER A 137 -15.41 0.70 9.34
N PRO A 138 -14.59 1.74 9.09
CA PRO A 138 -14.22 2.23 7.77
C PRO A 138 -13.26 1.26 7.06
N TYR A 139 -13.52 0.94 5.79
CA TYR A 139 -12.72 0.00 4.99
C TYR A 139 -12.07 0.69 3.79
N TYR A 140 -11.06 0.07 3.17
CA TYR A 140 -10.40 0.63 2.00
C TYR A 140 -11.41 0.92 0.89
N SER A 141 -11.45 2.18 0.45
CA SER A 141 -12.48 2.71 -0.44
C SER A 141 -12.60 2.03 -1.80
N GLU A 142 -11.57 1.34 -2.27
CA GLU A 142 -11.63 0.66 -3.57
C GLU A 142 -12.12 -0.79 -3.45
N TYR A 143 -12.36 -1.36 -2.25
CA TYR A 143 -12.79 -2.76 -2.14
C TYR A 143 -14.13 -3.01 -2.86
N GLN A 144 -15.12 -2.14 -2.65
CA GLN A 144 -16.41 -2.28 -3.32
C GLN A 144 -16.25 -2.19 -4.84
N GLU A 145 -15.56 -1.15 -5.33
CA GLU A 145 -15.33 -0.98 -6.76
C GLU A 145 -14.53 -2.17 -7.35
N GLU A 146 -13.48 -2.65 -6.69
CA GLU A 146 -12.69 -3.80 -7.14
C GLU A 146 -13.50 -5.12 -7.17
N VAL A 147 -14.48 -5.28 -6.28
CA VAL A 147 -15.42 -6.42 -6.27
C VAL A 147 -16.42 -6.32 -7.42
N GLU A 148 -16.93 -5.12 -7.71
CA GLU A 148 -18.02 -4.91 -8.66
C GLU A 148 -17.55 -4.70 -10.11
N VAL A 149 -16.34 -4.18 -10.33
CA VAL A 149 -15.87 -3.67 -11.64
C VAL A 149 -15.92 -4.69 -12.80
N VAL A 150 -15.78 -5.98 -12.51
CA VAL A 150 -15.82 -7.05 -13.53
C VAL A 150 -17.16 -7.76 -13.64
N CYS A 151 -18.18 -7.33 -12.87
CA CYS A 151 -19.52 -7.93 -12.85
C CYS A 151 -19.49 -9.47 -12.71
N SER A 152 -18.66 -9.97 -11.79
CA SER A 152 -18.49 -11.41 -11.55
C SER A 152 -19.80 -12.05 -11.08
N ARG A 153 -20.07 -13.28 -11.52
CA ARG A 153 -21.16 -14.11 -10.97
C ARG A 153 -20.74 -14.92 -9.74
N MET A 154 -19.46 -14.89 -9.39
CA MET A 154 -18.91 -15.73 -8.31
C MET A 154 -19.01 -15.06 -6.94
N TYR A 155 -18.95 -13.73 -6.91
CA TYR A 155 -18.89 -12.93 -5.70
C TYR A 155 -19.57 -11.57 -5.91
N GLN A 156 -20.06 -10.98 -4.82
CA GLN A 156 -20.70 -9.66 -4.81
C GLN A 156 -20.32 -8.88 -3.55
N TRP A 157 -20.50 -7.56 -3.56
CA TRP A 157 -20.29 -6.75 -2.37
C TRP A 157 -21.39 -7.00 -1.33
N GLY A 158 -20.98 -7.39 -0.13
CA GLY A 158 -21.85 -7.76 0.98
C GLY A 158 -22.05 -6.67 2.03
N GLY A 159 -21.30 -5.57 1.94
CA GLY A 159 -21.37 -4.45 2.89
C GLY A 159 -20.46 -4.61 4.11
N ASP A 160 -20.89 -4.02 5.22
CA ASP A 160 -20.09 -3.91 6.45
C ASP A 160 -20.06 -5.23 7.22
N ALA A 161 -18.85 -5.75 7.44
CA ALA A 161 -18.60 -6.99 8.16
C ALA A 161 -19.09 -6.93 9.64
N ALA A 162 -19.06 -5.75 10.27
CA ALA A 162 -19.38 -5.60 11.69
C ALA A 162 -20.87 -5.85 12.02
N ILE A 163 -21.74 -5.72 11.01
CA ILE A 163 -23.20 -5.91 11.14
C ILE A 163 -23.71 -7.05 10.24
N TYR A 164 -22.81 -7.85 9.65
CA TYR A 164 -23.20 -8.93 8.76
C TYR A 164 -23.70 -10.15 9.57
N ASP A 165 -24.98 -10.49 9.40
CA ASP A 165 -25.69 -11.54 10.16
C ASP A 165 -26.48 -12.53 9.29
N LYS A 166 -26.22 -12.56 7.98
CA LYS A 166 -27.05 -13.32 7.02
C LYS A 166 -26.94 -14.85 7.13
N ASN A 167 -26.00 -15.38 7.92
CA ASN A 167 -25.65 -16.82 7.98
C ASN A 167 -25.42 -17.46 6.58
N GLU A 168 -24.96 -16.65 5.63
CA GLU A 168 -24.62 -17.04 4.25
C GLU A 168 -23.11 -17.11 4.10
N PRO A 169 -22.57 -17.92 3.16
CA PRO A 169 -21.14 -17.92 2.85
C PRO A 169 -20.61 -16.52 2.57
N TYR A 170 -19.46 -16.19 3.15
CA TYR A 170 -18.82 -14.89 2.99
C TYR A 170 -17.31 -14.99 2.85
N ILE A 171 -16.72 -13.93 2.29
CA ILE A 171 -15.30 -13.62 2.32
C ILE A 171 -15.15 -12.32 3.09
N GLU A 172 -14.53 -12.36 4.26
CA GLU A 172 -14.21 -11.16 5.02
C GLU A 172 -12.80 -10.66 4.67
N VAL A 173 -12.71 -9.38 4.31
CA VAL A 173 -11.46 -8.70 4.02
C VAL A 173 -11.01 -7.93 5.25
N VAL A 174 -9.92 -8.38 5.86
CA VAL A 174 -9.35 -7.80 7.09
C VAL A 174 -8.11 -6.99 6.72
N CYS A 175 -8.21 -5.66 6.76
CA CYS A 175 -7.09 -4.78 6.46
C CYS A 175 -6.38 -4.39 7.76
N SER A 176 -5.11 -4.78 7.94
CA SER A 176 -4.40 -4.59 9.21
C SER A 176 -2.91 -4.28 8.98
N PRO A 177 -2.41 -3.07 9.31
CA PRO A 177 -3.16 -1.87 9.70
C PRO A 177 -4.15 -1.43 8.63
N ASN A 178 -5.30 -0.95 9.09
CA ASN A 178 -6.43 -0.59 8.26
C ASN A 178 -6.20 0.68 7.44
N ASN A 179 -6.86 0.75 6.29
CA ASN A 179 -7.03 1.96 5.49
C ASN A 179 -8.50 2.38 5.58
N PRO A 180 -8.83 3.50 6.23
CA PRO A 180 -8.00 4.70 6.32
C PRO A 180 -7.34 4.97 7.67
N ASP A 181 -7.77 4.31 8.74
CA ASP A 181 -7.56 4.79 10.12
C ASP A 181 -6.32 4.20 10.82
N GLY A 182 -5.62 3.25 10.18
CA GLY A 182 -4.41 2.63 10.72
C GLY A 182 -4.64 1.72 11.92
N THR A 183 -5.88 1.37 12.23
CA THR A 183 -6.19 0.43 13.31
C THR A 183 -5.72 -0.98 12.95
N LEU A 184 -5.26 -1.75 13.93
CA LEU A 184 -4.99 -3.18 13.72
C LEU A 184 -6.32 -3.92 13.82
N GLN A 185 -6.82 -4.41 12.69
CA GLN A 185 -8.07 -5.16 12.63
C GLN A 185 -7.85 -6.65 12.83
N ILE A 186 -8.93 -7.28 13.31
CA ILE A 186 -9.16 -8.72 13.38
C ILE A 186 -10.47 -9.03 12.66
N PRO A 187 -10.76 -10.29 12.31
CA PRO A 187 -12.08 -10.67 11.81
C PRO A 187 -13.20 -10.32 12.81
N VAL A 188 -14.32 -9.79 12.31
CA VAL A 188 -15.44 -9.29 13.13
C VAL A 188 -16.80 -9.91 12.81
N VAL A 189 -16.94 -10.64 11.70
CA VAL A 189 -18.23 -11.24 11.33
C VAL A 189 -18.69 -12.23 12.42
N ARG A 190 -19.95 -12.08 12.85
CA ARG A 190 -20.60 -12.94 13.85
C ARG A 190 -21.68 -13.78 13.17
N SER A 191 -21.26 -14.83 12.48
CA SER A 191 -22.11 -15.75 11.73
C SER A 191 -21.89 -17.19 12.22
N GLU A 192 -22.94 -18.01 12.19
CA GLU A 192 -22.79 -19.46 12.43
C GLU A 192 -22.07 -20.15 11.27
N ALA A 193 -22.25 -19.65 10.04
CA ALA A 193 -21.50 -20.12 8.88
C ALA A 193 -20.03 -19.68 8.97
N GLU A 194 -19.10 -20.61 8.75
CA GLU A 194 -17.67 -20.32 8.69
C GLU A 194 -17.32 -19.61 7.38
N GLY A 195 -16.88 -18.35 7.47
CA GLY A 195 -16.43 -17.58 6.32
C GLY A 195 -14.95 -17.77 5.99
N LYS A 196 -14.56 -17.26 4.82
CA LYS A 196 -13.16 -17.24 4.38
C LYS A 196 -12.56 -15.88 4.64
N LEU A 197 -11.25 -15.83 4.92
CA LEU A 197 -10.57 -14.59 5.30
C LEU A 197 -9.49 -14.22 4.27
N ILE A 198 -9.47 -12.94 3.88
CA ILE A 198 -8.34 -12.32 3.17
C ILE A 198 -7.75 -11.28 4.12
N HIS A 199 -6.47 -11.43 4.49
CA HIS A 199 -5.76 -10.44 5.30
C HIS A 199 -4.96 -9.53 4.38
N ASP A 200 -5.39 -8.28 4.23
CA ASP A 200 -4.64 -7.25 3.51
C ASP A 200 -3.65 -6.58 4.47
N LEU A 201 -2.38 -6.96 4.34
CA LEU A 201 -1.28 -6.55 5.20
C LEU A 201 -0.36 -5.54 4.47
N ALA A 202 -0.91 -4.77 3.53
CA ALA A 202 -0.16 -3.76 2.78
C ALA A 202 0.64 -2.80 3.66
N TYR A 203 0.13 -2.46 4.85
CA TYR A 203 0.74 -1.52 5.79
C TYR A 203 1.42 -2.20 6.98
N TYR A 204 1.52 -3.54 7.04
CA TYR A 204 2.11 -4.25 8.19
C TYR A 204 3.64 -4.24 8.13
N TRP A 205 4.22 -3.03 8.21
CA TRP A 205 5.65 -2.76 8.13
C TRP A 205 6.10 -1.80 9.25
N PRO A 206 7.36 -1.87 9.70
CA PRO A 206 7.86 -1.11 10.86
C PRO A 206 7.72 0.41 10.76
N GLN A 207 7.66 0.97 9.55
CA GLN A 207 7.46 2.41 9.36
C GLN A 207 6.04 2.88 9.68
N TYR A 208 5.06 1.98 9.66
CA TYR A 208 3.65 2.31 9.90
C TYR A 208 3.16 1.82 11.25
N THR A 209 3.61 0.67 11.71
CA THR A 209 3.13 0.07 12.97
C THR A 209 4.22 -0.75 13.66
N PRO A 210 4.22 -0.85 15.00
CA PRO A 210 5.00 -1.86 15.71
C PRO A 210 4.69 -3.27 15.21
N ILE A 211 5.74 -4.06 14.94
CA ILE A 211 5.60 -5.49 14.62
C ILE A 211 5.53 -6.25 15.94
N THR A 212 4.31 -6.58 16.37
CA THR A 212 4.05 -7.22 17.67
C THR A 212 4.09 -8.75 17.59
N HIS A 213 3.86 -9.33 16.41
CA HIS A 213 3.88 -10.76 16.15
C HIS A 213 4.10 -11.03 14.66
N GLN A 214 4.40 -12.28 14.32
CA GLN A 214 4.36 -12.73 12.93
C GLN A 214 2.91 -13.01 12.55
N ALA A 215 2.42 -12.41 11.46
CA ALA A 215 1.12 -12.74 10.91
C ALA A 215 1.13 -14.18 10.36
N ASP A 216 0.15 -14.98 10.73
CA ASP A 216 0.02 -16.39 10.34
C ASP A 216 -1.42 -16.72 9.92
N HIS A 217 -1.83 -16.15 8.79
CA HIS A 217 -3.17 -16.36 8.25
C HIS A 217 -3.15 -17.17 6.94
N ASP A 218 -4.32 -17.61 6.50
CA ASP A 218 -4.49 -18.49 5.33
C ASP A 218 -4.19 -17.78 4.01
N VAL A 219 -4.64 -16.52 3.85
CA VAL A 219 -4.34 -15.66 2.71
C VAL A 219 -3.89 -14.31 3.23
N MET A 220 -2.62 -13.98 3.01
CA MET A 220 -2.02 -12.71 3.41
C MET A 220 -1.52 -11.96 2.18
N LEU A 221 -1.99 -10.74 1.97
CA LEU A 221 -1.63 -9.90 0.82
C LEU A 221 -0.64 -8.81 1.24
N PHE A 222 0.42 -8.66 0.46
CA PHE A 222 1.43 -7.62 0.62
C PHE A 222 1.67 -6.89 -0.69
N THR A 223 2.15 -5.64 -0.59
CA THR A 223 2.51 -4.83 -1.75
C THR A 223 3.86 -4.18 -1.57
N PHE A 224 4.68 -4.25 -2.62
CA PHE A 224 5.95 -3.53 -2.67
C PHE A 224 5.74 -2.01 -2.59
N SER A 225 4.57 -1.55 -3.06
CA SER A 225 4.22 -0.13 -3.11
C SER A 225 4.32 0.53 -1.74
N LYS A 226 3.71 -0.07 -0.72
CA LYS A 226 3.65 0.47 0.64
C LYS A 226 4.83 0.00 1.50
N CYS A 227 5.47 -1.12 1.14
CA CYS A 227 6.72 -1.52 1.77
C CYS A 227 7.85 -0.53 1.48
N THR A 228 8.10 -0.18 0.20
CA THR A 228 9.32 0.55 -0.19
C THR A 228 9.08 1.86 -0.93
N GLY A 229 7.85 2.18 -1.31
CA GLY A 229 7.55 3.40 -2.07
C GLY A 229 7.55 3.22 -3.59
N HIS A 230 7.87 2.03 -4.08
CA HIS A 230 7.94 1.71 -5.51
C HIS A 230 6.58 1.34 -6.11
N ALA A 231 5.60 2.23 -5.96
CA ALA A 231 4.24 1.99 -6.46
C ALA A 231 4.21 1.73 -7.97
N GLY A 232 5.07 2.39 -8.75
CA GLY A 232 5.18 2.20 -10.20
C GLY A 232 5.72 0.83 -10.65
N SER A 233 6.37 0.05 -9.77
CA SER A 233 6.83 -1.30 -10.13
C SER A 233 5.69 -2.30 -10.29
N ARG A 234 4.50 -1.99 -9.76
CA ARG A 234 3.32 -2.86 -9.81
C ARG A 234 3.62 -4.29 -9.34
N ILE A 235 4.27 -4.44 -8.18
CA ILE A 235 4.52 -5.76 -7.57
C ILE A 235 3.81 -5.88 -6.23
N GLY A 236 3.08 -6.97 -6.07
CA GLY A 236 2.61 -7.49 -4.79
C GLY A 236 2.85 -8.99 -4.72
N TRP A 237 2.68 -9.55 -3.53
CA TRP A 237 2.74 -10.99 -3.32
C TRP A 237 1.69 -11.42 -2.30
N ALA A 238 1.13 -12.60 -2.52
CA ALA A 238 0.28 -13.28 -1.58
C ALA A 238 1.07 -14.42 -0.94
N ILE A 239 0.98 -14.56 0.38
CA ILE A 239 1.42 -15.75 1.11
C ILE A 239 0.17 -16.56 1.43
N VAL A 240 0.12 -17.80 0.95
CA VAL A 240 -1.09 -18.62 0.92
C VAL A 240 -0.80 -19.98 1.53
N LYS A 241 -1.59 -20.36 2.54
CA LYS A 241 -1.43 -21.64 3.25
C LYS A 241 -1.89 -22.83 2.41
N ASP A 242 -3.11 -22.76 1.86
CA ASP A 242 -3.66 -23.83 1.04
C ASP A 242 -3.11 -23.79 -0.40
N ILE A 243 -2.47 -24.88 -0.83
CA ILE A 243 -1.92 -25.03 -2.17
C ILE A 243 -2.99 -24.93 -3.27
N GLU A 244 -4.22 -25.36 -3.02
CA GLU A 244 -5.31 -25.29 -4.00
C GLU A 244 -5.80 -23.85 -4.19
N VAL A 245 -5.80 -23.06 -3.11
CA VAL A 245 -6.05 -21.61 -3.20
C VAL A 245 -4.92 -20.96 -3.98
N ALA A 246 -3.65 -21.27 -3.66
CA ALA A 246 -2.49 -20.75 -4.38
C ALA A 246 -2.52 -21.09 -5.88
N ARG A 247 -2.85 -22.34 -6.24
CA ARG A 247 -3.02 -22.78 -7.64
C ARG A 247 -4.09 -21.99 -8.37
N LYS A 248 -5.25 -21.75 -7.74
CA LYS A 248 -6.33 -20.96 -8.34
C LYS A 248 -5.96 -19.49 -8.47
N MET A 249 -5.25 -18.91 -7.50
CA MET A 249 -4.70 -17.56 -7.61
C MET A 249 -3.69 -17.46 -8.76
N THR A 250 -2.73 -18.40 -8.88
CA THR A 250 -1.82 -18.47 -10.03
C THR A 250 -2.60 -18.57 -11.33
N ARG A 251 -3.65 -19.40 -11.38
CA ARG A 251 -4.49 -19.56 -12.57
C ARG A 251 -5.15 -18.24 -12.98
N PHE A 252 -5.66 -17.47 -12.02
CA PHE A 252 -6.24 -16.15 -12.29
C PHE A 252 -5.19 -15.20 -12.88
N VAL A 253 -4.00 -15.12 -12.28
CA VAL A 253 -2.91 -14.25 -12.79
C VAL A 253 -2.43 -14.70 -14.18
N GLN A 254 -2.35 -16.01 -14.42
CA GLN A 254 -2.06 -16.55 -15.74
C GLN A 254 -3.11 -16.12 -16.77
N MET A 255 -4.40 -16.24 -16.45
CA MET A 255 -5.46 -15.93 -17.39
C MET A 255 -5.67 -14.43 -17.61
N SER A 256 -5.35 -13.60 -16.61
CA SER A 256 -5.52 -12.15 -16.70
C SER A 256 -4.33 -11.45 -17.35
N SER A 257 -3.09 -11.93 -17.17
CA SER A 257 -1.90 -11.24 -17.68
C SER A 257 -0.72 -12.13 -18.08
N ILE A 258 -0.88 -13.46 -18.09
CA ILE A 258 0.21 -14.42 -18.37
C ILE A 258 1.40 -14.21 -17.41
N GLY A 259 1.09 -13.97 -16.13
CA GLY A 259 2.09 -13.73 -15.10
C GLY A 259 2.41 -12.24 -14.89
N VAL A 260 3.62 -11.98 -14.43
CA VAL A 260 4.10 -10.67 -13.95
C VAL A 260 5.44 -10.36 -14.63
N ALA A 261 5.61 -9.10 -15.06
CA ALA A 261 6.81 -8.65 -15.78
C ALA A 261 8.10 -9.00 -15.03
N LYS A 262 9.02 -9.69 -15.73
CA LYS A 262 10.26 -10.20 -15.13
C LYS A 262 11.20 -9.06 -14.73
N GLU A 263 11.22 -7.98 -15.49
CA GLU A 263 12.00 -6.77 -15.21
C GLU A 263 11.59 -6.15 -13.87
N SER A 264 10.27 -6.11 -13.61
CA SER A 264 9.74 -5.62 -12.34
C SER A 264 10.14 -6.54 -11.19
N GLN A 265 10.04 -7.86 -11.37
CA GLN A 265 10.49 -8.84 -10.37
C GLN A 265 12.00 -8.71 -10.09
N THR A 266 12.85 -8.64 -11.11
CA THR A 266 14.31 -8.45 -10.97
C THR A 266 14.64 -7.17 -10.20
N ARG A 267 13.96 -6.07 -10.53
CA ARG A 267 14.14 -4.79 -9.84
C ARG A 267 13.73 -4.87 -8.37
N VAL A 268 12.60 -5.48 -8.08
CA VAL A 268 12.12 -5.63 -6.71
C VAL A 268 13.03 -6.55 -5.90
N ALA A 269 13.43 -7.70 -6.44
CA ALA A 269 14.36 -8.62 -5.79
C ALA A 269 15.69 -7.93 -5.43
N LYS A 270 16.25 -7.13 -6.34
CA LYS A 270 17.46 -6.34 -6.10
C LYS A 270 17.29 -5.35 -4.94
N ILE A 271 16.20 -4.58 -4.93
CA ILE A 271 15.96 -3.58 -3.87
C ILE A 271 15.76 -4.25 -2.52
N ILE A 272 14.98 -5.34 -2.46
CA ILE A 272 14.78 -6.11 -1.22
C ILE A 272 16.09 -6.69 -0.72
N ARG A 273 16.93 -7.21 -1.63
CA ARG A 273 18.26 -7.70 -1.28
C ARG A 273 19.13 -6.60 -0.66
N VAL A 274 19.15 -5.40 -1.24
CA VAL A 274 19.89 -4.26 -0.65
C VAL A 274 19.40 -3.96 0.76
N ILE A 275 18.08 -3.92 0.99
CA ILE A 275 17.51 -3.75 2.34
C ILE A 275 18.03 -4.84 3.28
N CYS A 276 17.87 -6.11 2.92
CA CYS A 276 18.22 -7.22 3.79
C CYS A 276 19.73 -7.31 4.06
N ASP A 277 20.57 -7.03 3.05
CA ASP A 277 22.04 -7.00 3.16
C ASP A 277 22.48 -5.93 4.17
N SER A 278 21.82 -4.76 4.21
CA SER A 278 22.11 -3.70 5.19
C SER A 278 21.80 -4.11 6.63
N TYR A 279 20.74 -4.89 6.86
CA TYR A 279 20.37 -5.37 8.21
C TYR A 279 21.28 -6.50 8.71
N GLN A 280 21.80 -7.35 7.82
CA GLN A 280 22.73 -8.41 8.21
C GLN A 280 24.15 -7.87 8.49
N ASN A 281 24.53 -6.79 7.82
CA ASN A 281 25.84 -6.13 7.97
C ASN A 281 25.76 -4.90 8.90
N TYR A 282 24.81 -4.90 9.85
CA TYR A 282 24.63 -3.76 10.75
C TYR A 282 25.91 -3.49 11.56
N GLY A 283 26.39 -2.24 11.51
CA GLY A 283 27.63 -1.81 12.17
C GLY A 283 28.89 -1.83 11.30
N SER A 284 28.86 -2.40 10.08
CA SER A 284 29.98 -2.33 9.13
C SER A 284 29.77 -1.35 7.97
N ILE A 285 28.56 -0.79 7.82
CA ILE A 285 28.18 0.17 6.79
C ILE A 285 27.71 1.46 7.48
N GLU A 286 28.23 2.62 7.05
CA GLU A 286 27.82 3.95 7.56
C GLU A 286 26.43 4.41 7.09
N SER A 287 25.65 3.55 6.40
CA SER A 287 24.38 3.94 5.79
C SER A 287 23.19 3.74 6.74
N GLU A 288 22.24 4.67 6.67
CA GLU A 288 21.01 4.62 7.45
C GLU A 288 20.13 3.44 7.00
N LEU A 289 19.67 2.63 7.95
CA LEU A 289 18.81 1.48 7.67
C LEU A 289 17.43 1.91 7.16
N PHE A 290 16.91 1.20 6.15
CA PHE A 290 15.68 1.59 5.45
C PHE A 290 14.46 1.76 6.37
N PHE A 291 14.19 0.78 7.24
CA PHE A 291 12.99 0.84 8.10
C PHE A 291 13.17 1.83 9.26
N GLU A 292 14.40 2.08 9.72
CA GLU A 292 14.69 3.13 10.70
C GLU A 292 14.46 4.53 10.11
N TYR A 293 15.03 4.79 8.92
CA TYR A 293 14.79 6.02 8.16
C TYR A 293 13.30 6.26 7.96
N SER A 294 12.60 5.24 7.48
CA SER A 294 11.19 5.33 7.12
C SER A 294 10.30 5.55 8.35
N LYS A 295 10.56 4.82 9.45
CA LYS A 295 9.84 4.99 10.72
C LYS A 295 10.04 6.39 11.30
N ARG A 296 11.28 6.87 11.32
CA ARG A 296 11.61 8.24 11.77
C ARG A 296 10.89 9.28 10.92
N LYS A 297 10.89 9.11 9.59
CA LYS A 297 10.19 10.00 8.66
C LYS A 297 8.68 10.05 8.91
N MET A 298 8.04 8.90 9.16
CA MET A 298 6.62 8.84 9.48
C MET A 298 6.32 9.48 10.84
N ARG A 299 7.12 9.19 11.88
CA ARG A 299 7.01 9.82 13.21
C ARG A 299 7.06 11.34 13.11
N GLU A 300 8.07 11.90 12.43
CA GLU A 300 8.22 13.35 12.24
C GLU A 300 7.00 14.00 11.57
N ARG A 301 6.38 13.31 10.59
CA ARG A 301 5.16 13.80 9.94
C ARG A 301 3.95 13.78 10.87
N TRP A 302 3.80 12.71 11.65
CA TRP A 302 2.72 12.60 12.62
C TRP A 302 2.83 13.62 13.75
N ASP A 303 4.04 13.92 14.23
CA ASP A 303 4.26 14.95 15.24
C ASP A 303 3.87 16.34 14.72
N LYS A 304 4.29 16.69 13.50
CA LYS A 304 3.90 17.96 12.84
C LYS A 304 2.40 18.06 12.62
N LEU A 305 1.75 16.97 12.20
CA LEU A 305 0.30 16.92 12.02
C LEU A 305 -0.45 17.20 13.33
N ARG A 306 -0.03 16.56 14.44
CA ARG A 306 -0.66 16.74 15.75
C ARG A 306 -0.53 18.18 16.25
N VAL A 307 0.62 18.82 16.01
CA VAL A 307 0.82 20.24 16.31
C VAL A 307 -0.14 21.12 15.49
N ALA A 308 -0.27 20.86 14.18
CA ALA A 308 -1.18 21.63 13.32
C ALA A 308 -2.65 21.48 13.71
N ILE A 309 -3.07 20.26 14.04
CA ILE A 309 -4.43 19.98 14.53
C ILE A 309 -4.68 20.69 15.87
N GLY A 310 -3.71 20.65 16.80
CA GLY A 310 -3.81 21.36 18.07
C GLY A 310 -3.90 22.89 17.94
N GLN A 311 -3.32 23.44 16.87
CA GLN A 311 -3.41 24.87 16.55
C GLN A 311 -4.77 25.26 15.97
N SER A 312 -5.29 24.51 14.99
CA SER A 312 -6.55 24.86 14.33
C SER A 312 -7.78 24.52 15.17
N LYS A 313 -7.73 23.45 15.97
CA LYS A 313 -8.82 22.98 16.86
C LYS A 313 -10.16 22.71 16.16
N ILE A 314 -10.13 22.47 14.85
CA ILE A 314 -11.32 22.13 14.06
C ILE A 314 -11.33 20.68 13.56
N PHE A 315 -10.25 19.95 13.83
CA PHE A 315 -10.10 18.55 13.46
C PHE A 315 -9.74 17.72 14.68
N THR A 316 -10.11 16.45 14.63
CA THR A 316 -9.57 15.40 15.50
C THR A 316 -8.96 14.29 14.67
N VAL A 317 -7.98 13.61 15.26
CA VAL A 317 -7.30 12.45 14.68
C VAL A 317 -7.13 11.40 15.77
N ALA A 318 -7.10 10.13 15.37
CA ALA A 318 -6.90 9.02 16.28
C ALA A 318 -5.57 9.15 17.06
N LYS A 319 -5.61 8.74 18.33
CA LYS A 319 -4.43 8.50 19.15
C LYS A 319 -4.17 7.00 19.17
N PHE A 320 -2.95 6.60 18.84
CA PHE A 320 -2.57 5.20 18.82
C PHE A 320 -1.84 4.85 20.11
N PRO A 321 -2.16 3.70 20.74
CA PRO A 321 -1.40 3.24 21.89
C PRO A 321 0.04 2.88 21.48
N LYS A 322 0.96 2.97 22.43
CA LYS A 322 2.31 2.42 22.24
C LYS A 322 2.25 0.90 22.34
N ALA A 323 2.99 0.23 21.47
CA ALA A 323 3.22 -1.21 21.55
C ALA A 323 4.72 -1.51 21.36
N TYR A 324 5.18 -2.59 21.98
CA TYR A 324 6.53 -3.10 21.79
C TYR A 324 6.68 -3.68 20.37
N CYS A 325 7.72 -3.28 19.66
CA CYS A 325 8.03 -3.76 18.33
C CYS A 325 9.17 -4.78 18.40
N ASN A 326 8.89 -6.04 18.05
CA ASN A 326 9.87 -7.13 18.05
C ASN A 326 11.00 -6.92 17.04
N PHE A 327 10.73 -6.16 15.97
CA PHE A 327 11.74 -5.84 14.97
C PHE A 327 12.74 -4.78 15.45
N THR A 328 12.23 -3.66 15.99
CA THR A 328 13.09 -2.53 16.40
C THR A 328 13.55 -2.62 17.85
N ASN A 329 13.04 -3.57 18.64
CA ASN A 329 13.25 -3.69 20.10
C ASN A 329 12.98 -2.39 20.87
N GLU A 330 11.98 -1.62 20.42
CA GLU A 330 11.53 -0.40 21.10
C GLU A 330 9.99 -0.32 21.13
N SER A 331 9.46 0.39 22.12
CA SER A 331 8.04 0.74 22.17
C SER A 331 7.77 2.00 21.37
N SER A 332 6.85 1.92 20.41
CA SER A 332 6.44 3.08 19.61
C SER A 332 4.93 3.05 19.35
N GLU A 333 4.40 4.21 18.97
CA GLU A 333 3.02 4.30 18.47
C GLU A 333 2.95 3.80 17.02
N THR A 334 1.74 3.57 16.53
CA THR A 334 1.46 3.45 15.11
C THR A 334 1.54 4.83 14.45
N TYR A 335 2.20 4.89 13.28
CA TYR A 335 2.33 6.07 12.43
C TYR A 335 1.77 5.75 11.02
N PRO A 336 0.43 5.65 10.87
CA PRO A 336 -0.18 5.17 9.64
C PRO A 336 0.23 5.98 8.39
N GLY A 337 0.13 5.34 7.23
CA GLY A 337 0.35 6.01 5.94
C GLY A 337 -0.70 7.08 5.60
N PHE A 338 -1.79 7.15 6.36
CA PHE A 338 -2.86 8.12 6.16
C PHE A 338 -3.26 8.77 7.48
N ALA A 339 -3.58 10.07 7.42
CA ALA A 339 -4.30 10.73 8.48
C ALA A 339 -5.80 10.57 8.23
N TRP A 340 -6.48 9.96 9.19
CA TRP A 340 -7.93 9.86 9.22
C TRP A 340 -8.48 10.96 10.12
N LEU A 341 -8.92 12.06 9.49
CA LEU A 341 -9.39 13.23 10.21
C LEU A 341 -10.91 13.20 10.33
N LYS A 342 -11.40 13.60 11.49
CA LYS A 342 -12.80 13.97 11.72
C LYS A 342 -12.87 15.48 11.88
N CYS A 343 -13.82 16.13 11.24
CA CYS A 343 -14.11 17.54 11.52
C CYS A 343 -14.92 17.68 12.82
N GLU A 344 -14.60 18.70 13.60
CA GLU A 344 -15.37 19.09 14.79
C GLU A 344 -16.73 19.72 14.41
N GLU A 345 -17.62 19.87 15.39
CA GLU A 345 -18.97 20.44 15.19
C GLU A 345 -18.94 21.76 14.39
N GLY A 346 -19.82 21.84 13.38
CA GLY A 346 -19.97 22.98 12.49
C GLY A 346 -19.41 22.79 11.07
N ILE A 347 -18.76 21.65 10.78
CA ILE A 347 -18.33 21.27 9.42
C ILE A 347 -18.94 19.91 9.08
N GLU A 348 -19.98 19.91 8.25
CA GLU A 348 -20.71 18.69 7.87
C GLU A 348 -19.98 17.87 6.80
N ASP A 349 -19.34 18.55 5.84
CA ASP A 349 -18.57 17.93 4.75
C ASP A 349 -17.09 18.29 4.85
N ALA A 350 -16.30 17.33 5.32
CA ALA A 350 -14.87 17.46 5.52
C ALA A 350 -14.10 17.60 4.19
N GLU A 351 -14.51 16.88 3.14
CA GLU A 351 -13.84 16.91 1.84
C GLU A 351 -14.04 18.27 1.18
N SER A 352 -15.28 18.77 1.14
CA SER A 352 -15.60 20.09 0.61
C SER A 352 -14.93 21.20 1.40
N TYR A 353 -14.84 21.07 2.74
CA TYR A 353 -14.11 22.03 3.57
C TYR A 353 -12.62 22.08 3.20
N LEU A 354 -11.95 20.92 3.13
CA LEU A 354 -10.53 20.86 2.75
C LEU A 354 -10.29 21.35 1.31
N ARG A 355 -11.26 21.18 0.41
CA ARG A 355 -11.20 21.72 -0.95
C ARG A 355 -11.16 23.25 -0.97
N LYS A 356 -11.84 23.94 -0.04
CA LYS A 356 -11.73 25.42 0.14
C LYS A 356 -10.31 25.82 0.54
N LEU A 357 -9.61 24.98 1.30
CA LEU A 357 -8.19 25.12 1.63
C LEU A 357 -7.26 24.65 0.50
N LYS A 358 -7.81 24.32 -0.68
CA LYS A 358 -7.06 23.81 -1.84
C LYS A 358 -6.31 22.50 -1.56
N ILE A 359 -6.88 21.66 -0.70
CA ILE A 359 -6.37 20.32 -0.37
C ILE A 359 -7.33 19.29 -0.98
N LEU A 360 -6.87 18.51 -1.95
CA LEU A 360 -7.62 17.33 -2.39
C LEU A 360 -7.37 16.20 -1.41
N SER A 361 -8.45 15.52 -1.06
CA SER A 361 -8.52 14.51 -0.01
C SER A 361 -9.59 13.49 -0.39
N ARG A 362 -9.69 12.37 0.33
CA ARG A 362 -10.71 11.35 0.05
C ARG A 362 -11.79 11.34 1.12
N GLY A 363 -13.01 11.74 0.77
CA GLY A 363 -14.14 11.84 1.69
C GLY A 363 -14.56 10.50 2.31
N GLY A 364 -15.10 10.57 3.52
CA GLY A 364 -15.40 9.41 4.36
C GLY A 364 -16.50 8.49 3.84
N GLU A 365 -17.45 9.00 3.05
CA GLU A 365 -18.52 8.20 2.44
C GLU A 365 -17.99 7.05 1.60
N ARG A 366 -16.85 7.25 0.93
CA ARG A 366 -16.18 6.21 0.14
C ARG A 366 -15.63 5.06 1.00
N PHE A 367 -15.48 5.25 2.30
CA PHE A 367 -14.98 4.25 3.26
C PHE A 367 -16.12 3.62 4.08
N GLY A 368 -17.39 3.88 3.74
CA GLY A 368 -18.55 3.36 4.46
C GLY A 368 -18.95 4.15 5.72
N VAL A 369 -18.52 5.40 5.85
CA VAL A 369 -18.75 6.26 7.03
C VAL A 369 -19.17 7.68 6.64
N GLY A 370 -19.48 8.54 7.61
CA GLY A 370 -20.08 9.86 7.33
C GLY A 370 -19.16 10.89 6.63
N PRO A 371 -19.75 11.94 6.02
CA PRO A 371 -19.03 13.00 5.28
C PRO A 371 -18.17 13.91 6.17
N ASN A 372 -18.34 13.82 7.49
CA ASN A 372 -17.52 14.53 8.48
C ASN A 372 -16.12 13.91 8.67
N TYR A 373 -15.82 12.81 7.97
CA TYR A 373 -14.50 12.20 7.95
C TYR A 373 -13.80 12.34 6.60
N VAL A 374 -12.46 12.32 6.64
CA VAL A 374 -11.64 12.42 5.44
C VAL A 374 -10.28 11.76 5.61
N ARG A 375 -9.80 11.09 4.56
CA ARG A 375 -8.46 10.50 4.49
C ARG A 375 -7.50 11.43 3.74
N LEU A 376 -6.33 11.66 4.34
CA LEU A 376 -5.23 12.43 3.76
C LEU A 376 -3.94 11.61 3.74
N SER A 377 -3.25 11.58 2.61
CA SER A 377 -1.97 10.90 2.45
C SER A 377 -0.86 11.53 3.28
N MET A 378 -0.26 10.72 4.15
CA MET A 378 0.98 11.07 4.87
C MET A 378 2.23 10.68 4.07
N LEU A 379 2.05 10.22 2.82
CA LEU A 379 3.11 9.63 1.99
C LEU A 379 3.55 10.50 0.81
N ALA A 380 2.97 11.70 0.66
CA ALA A 380 3.31 12.64 -0.40
C ALA A 380 4.75 13.20 -0.26
N SER A 381 5.21 14.01 -1.20
CA SER A 381 6.53 14.65 -1.10
C SER A 381 6.61 15.62 0.09
N ASP A 382 7.82 15.89 0.59
CA ASP A 382 8.02 16.82 1.70
C ASP A 382 7.46 18.22 1.40
N LYS A 383 7.58 18.68 0.15
CA LYS A 383 7.01 19.96 -0.29
C LYS A 383 5.49 19.99 -0.11
N VAL A 384 4.80 18.95 -0.57
CA VAL A 384 3.34 18.83 -0.47
C VAL A 384 2.91 18.69 0.98
N PHE A 385 3.61 17.86 1.76
CA PHE A 385 3.32 17.65 3.18
C PHE A 385 3.49 18.94 4.00
N ASN A 386 4.58 19.69 3.80
CA ASN A 386 4.81 20.93 4.55
C ASN A 386 3.74 21.99 4.23
N GLU A 387 3.34 22.12 2.96
CA GLU A 387 2.23 23.02 2.56
C GLU A 387 0.90 22.59 3.19
N PHE A 388 0.64 21.28 3.25
CA PHE A 388 -0.53 20.72 3.94
C PHE A 388 -0.56 21.12 5.42
N ILE A 389 0.55 20.97 6.14
CA ILE A 389 0.66 21.36 7.55
C ILE A 389 0.37 22.85 7.74
N VAL A 390 0.93 23.73 6.90
CA VAL A 390 0.68 25.18 6.96
C VAL A 390 -0.80 25.50 6.77
N ARG A 391 -1.46 24.88 5.79
CA ARG A 391 -2.89 25.11 5.51
C ARG A 391 -3.78 24.59 6.62
N LEU A 392 -3.46 23.40 7.14
CA LEU A 392 -4.22 22.77 8.22
C LEU A 392 -4.12 23.56 9.53
N SER A 393 -2.93 24.08 9.86
CA SER A 393 -2.70 24.96 11.04
C SER A 393 -3.51 26.25 10.98
N ASN A 394 -3.70 26.81 9.78
CA ASN A 394 -4.41 28.08 9.57
C ASN A 394 -5.91 27.92 9.32
N ALA A 395 -6.42 26.68 9.35
CA ALA A 395 -7.82 26.40 9.13
C ALA A 395 -8.68 26.97 10.27
N LYS A 396 -9.83 27.57 9.91
CA LYS A 396 -10.76 28.23 10.84
C LYS A 396 -12.18 27.79 10.55
N ARG A 397 -13.04 27.79 11.58
CA ARG A 397 -14.48 27.61 11.39
C ARG A 397 -15.00 28.76 10.52
N ASP A 398 -15.84 28.44 9.53
CA ASP A 398 -16.61 29.46 8.83
C ASP A 398 -17.54 30.11 9.88
N ILE A 399 -17.27 31.36 10.25
CA ILE A 399 -18.16 32.10 11.15
C ILE A 399 -19.39 32.46 10.32
N VAL A 400 -20.41 31.62 10.37
CA VAL A 400 -21.75 32.04 9.96
C VAL A 400 -22.22 33.02 11.04
N LEU A 401 -22.06 34.32 10.77
CA LEU A 401 -22.76 35.36 11.51
C LEU A 401 -24.26 35.08 11.32
N LYS A 402 -24.91 34.60 12.39
CA LYS A 402 -26.37 34.50 12.43
C LYS A 402 -27.00 35.88 12.48
#